data_AF-A0AAW2KUZ3-F1
#
_entry.id   AF-A0AAW2KUZ3-F1
#
_cell.length_a   1.000
_cell.length_b   1.000
_cell.length_c   1.000
_cell.angle_alpha   90.00
_cell.angle_beta   90.00
_cell.angle_gamma   90.00
#
_symmetry.space_group_name_H-M   'P 1'
#
loop_
_entity.id
_entity.type
_entity.pdbx_description
1 polymer ?
#
loop_
_entity_poly.entity_id
_entity_poly.type
_entity_poly.pdbx_seq_one_letter_code
_entity_poly.pdbx_strand_id
1 'polypeptide(L)'
;MKTGIPSSVSLDDSLASTSIPEHVEKMTNVGVNPNSASLTHEESDIPRRSKRARVVKDFGSDFVTYNIEDDPVTFKDAMASLEAKQWKEAVKSEMDSIVSNGTWVLVDLLRVYYYWV
;
A
#
# COMPACT_ATOMS: atom_id res chain seq x y z
N MET A 1 -14.79 -48.32 -35.19
CA MET A 1 -15.62 -48.31 -33.96
C MET A 1 -15.99 -46.86 -33.71
N LYS A 2 -17.28 -46.54 -33.60
CA LYS A 2 -17.82 -45.19 -33.60
C LYS A 2 -18.60 -45.00 -32.31
N THR A 3 -18.19 -44.05 -31.47
CA THR A 3 -18.93 -43.44 -30.36
C THR A 3 -18.30 -42.04 -30.21
N GLY A 4 -18.99 -40.90 -30.28
CA GLY A 4 -20.34 -40.57 -29.84
C GLY A 4 -20.19 -39.55 -28.70
N ILE A 5 -20.17 -38.25 -29.02
CA ILE A 5 -20.27 -37.15 -28.04
C ILE A 5 -21.76 -36.99 -27.70
N PRO A 6 -22.16 -36.71 -26.44
CA PRO A 6 -22.72 -35.37 -26.20
C PRO A 6 -22.53 -34.76 -24.79
N SER A 7 -22.57 -33.42 -24.79
CA SER A 7 -23.27 -32.51 -23.86
C SER A 7 -22.96 -32.44 -22.34
N SER A 8 -22.41 -31.28 -21.95
CA SER A 8 -22.78 -30.35 -20.84
C SER A 8 -23.33 -30.87 -19.50
N VAL A 9 -22.65 -30.50 -18.40
CA VAL A 9 -23.21 -30.14 -17.06
C VAL A 9 -22.05 -29.53 -16.26
N SER A 10 -22.03 -28.22 -15.95
CA SER A 10 -22.63 -27.53 -14.78
C SER A 10 -21.68 -27.46 -13.58
N LEU A 11 -21.46 -26.24 -13.10
CA LEU A 11 -20.78 -25.85 -11.86
C LEU A 11 -21.40 -26.55 -10.64
N ASP A 12 -20.56 -27.09 -9.75
CA ASP A 12 -20.88 -27.28 -8.34
C ASP A 12 -19.83 -26.59 -7.45
N ASP A 13 -20.35 -25.72 -6.60
CA ASP A 13 -19.68 -25.15 -5.44
C ASP A 13 -19.30 -26.27 -4.46
N SER A 14 -18.02 -26.35 -4.06
CA SER A 14 -17.61 -27.11 -2.89
C SER A 14 -16.64 -26.32 -2.01
N LEU A 15 -17.29 -25.55 -1.14
CA LEU A 15 -16.93 -25.15 0.22
C LEU A 15 -15.66 -25.81 0.79
N ALA A 16 -14.55 -25.08 0.78
CA ALA A 16 -13.48 -25.27 1.76
C ALA A 16 -13.64 -24.24 2.88
N SER A 17 -14.61 -24.48 3.77
CA SER A 17 -14.68 -23.81 5.06
C SER A 17 -13.44 -24.19 5.87
N THR A 18 -12.45 -23.30 5.96
CA THR A 18 -11.42 -23.41 6.98
C THR A 18 -11.95 -22.75 8.25
N SER A 19 -12.32 -23.58 9.21
CA SER A 19 -12.85 -23.16 10.50
C SER A 19 -11.81 -22.35 11.27
N ILE A 20 -12.21 -21.15 11.69
CA ILE A 20 -11.42 -20.29 12.59
C ILE A 20 -11.44 -20.93 14.00
N PRO A 21 -10.29 -21.09 14.68
CA PRO A 21 -10.23 -21.72 16.00
C PRO A 21 -10.93 -20.90 17.10
N GLU A 22 -11.59 -21.58 18.04
CA GLU A 22 -12.46 -21.11 19.14
C GLU A 22 -11.94 -19.98 20.05
N HIS A 23 -10.70 -19.50 19.91
CA HIS A 23 -10.11 -18.57 20.90
C HIS A 23 -10.35 -17.08 20.63
N VAL A 24 -11.01 -16.71 19.52
CA VAL A 24 -11.14 -15.29 19.10
C VAL A 24 -12.38 -14.59 19.69
N GLU A 25 -13.19 -15.23 20.54
CA GLU A 25 -14.45 -14.64 21.01
C GLU A 25 -14.36 -13.68 22.22
N LYS A 26 -13.17 -13.47 22.81
CA LYS A 26 -13.05 -12.63 24.03
C LYS A 26 -12.62 -11.20 23.75
N MET A 27 -13.42 -10.45 23.00
CA MET A 27 -13.44 -8.98 23.10
C MET A 27 -14.87 -8.43 22.87
N THR A 28 -15.81 -8.76 23.76
CA THR A 28 -17.12 -8.11 23.81
C THR A 28 -17.35 -7.51 25.21
N ASN A 29 -16.64 -6.42 25.53
CA ASN A 29 -17.00 -5.61 26.69
C ASN A 29 -18.00 -4.54 26.28
N VAL A 30 -19.28 -4.91 26.30
CA VAL A 30 -20.41 -3.99 26.28
C VAL A 30 -20.40 -3.20 27.59
N GLY A 31 -19.90 -1.97 27.53
CA GLY A 31 -20.10 -0.95 28.56
C GLY A 31 -21.04 0.12 28.02
N VAL A 32 -22.36 -0.07 28.17
CA VAL A 32 -23.35 0.97 27.86
C VAL A 32 -23.31 2.01 28.97
N ASN A 33 -22.96 3.26 28.63
CA ASN A 33 -23.26 4.43 29.45
C ASN A 33 -24.11 5.42 28.62
N PRO A 34 -25.39 5.66 28.97
CA PRO A 34 -26.21 6.64 28.31
C PRO A 34 -26.09 7.96 29.09
N ASN A 35 -25.30 8.91 28.57
CA ASN A 35 -25.49 10.36 28.68
C ASN A 35 -24.16 11.11 28.54
N SER A 36 -23.89 11.66 27.36
CA SER A 36 -23.61 13.09 27.20
C SER A 36 -23.39 13.39 25.72
N ALA A 37 -24.27 14.25 25.21
CA ALA A 37 -24.11 15.16 24.08
C ALA A 37 -23.17 14.76 22.93
N SER A 38 -23.77 14.64 21.74
CA SER A 38 -23.16 14.82 20.43
C SER A 38 -22.10 15.92 20.43
N LEU A 39 -20.83 15.54 20.53
CA LEU A 39 -19.70 16.34 20.06
C LEU A 39 -19.50 15.97 18.61
N THR A 40 -19.92 16.86 17.71
CA THR A 40 -19.39 16.94 16.35
C THR A 40 -17.88 17.12 16.47
N HIS A 41 -17.13 16.02 16.45
CA HIS A 41 -15.69 16.03 16.32
C HIS A 41 -15.43 16.37 14.85
N GLU A 42 -15.32 17.65 14.54
CA GLU A 42 -14.59 18.11 13.36
C GLU A 42 -13.13 17.72 13.60
N GLU A 43 -12.84 16.42 13.45
CA GLU A 43 -11.49 15.91 13.44
C GLU A 43 -10.87 16.49 12.19
N SER A 44 -10.09 17.55 12.35
CA SER A 44 -9.27 18.03 11.26
C SER A 44 -8.41 16.85 10.80
N ASP A 45 -8.57 16.40 9.55
CA ASP A 45 -7.85 15.29 8.87
C ASP A 45 -6.32 15.50 8.77
N ILE A 46 -5.75 16.33 9.64
CA ILE A 46 -4.36 16.73 9.62
C ILE A 46 -3.56 15.63 10.34
N PRO A 47 -2.61 14.97 9.66
CA PRO A 47 -1.80 13.94 10.27
C PRO A 47 -1.05 14.50 11.49
N ARG A 48 -1.17 13.81 12.63
CA ARG A 48 -0.55 14.25 13.88
C ARG A 48 0.98 14.21 13.78
N ARG A 49 1.60 15.39 13.71
CA ARG A 49 3.07 15.51 13.63
C ARG A 49 3.73 15.10 14.94
N SER A 50 4.70 14.19 14.87
CA SER A 50 5.56 13.85 16.00
C SER A 50 6.39 15.06 16.46
N LYS A 51 6.39 15.34 17.77
CA LYS A 51 7.22 16.36 18.42
C LYS A 51 8.62 15.85 18.79
N ARG A 52 8.96 14.59 18.47
CA ARG A 52 10.25 14.01 18.84
C ARG A 52 11.38 14.69 18.08
N ALA A 53 12.46 15.03 18.79
CA ALA A 53 13.69 15.49 18.15
C ALA A 53 14.23 14.41 17.22
N ARG A 54 14.65 14.79 16.01
CA ARG A 54 15.31 13.89 15.07
C ARG A 54 16.74 13.65 15.57
N VAL A 55 17.10 12.39 15.79
CA VAL A 55 18.47 11.97 16.07
C VAL A 55 19.07 11.45 14.77
N VAL A 56 20.24 11.95 14.38
CA VAL A 56 20.97 11.42 13.22
C VAL A 56 21.42 9.99 13.54
N LYS A 57 21.10 9.05 12.66
CA LYS A 57 21.59 7.68 12.78
C LYS A 57 22.98 7.62 12.16
N ASP A 58 23.94 7.16 12.94
CA ASP A 58 25.27 6.75 12.53
C ASP A 58 25.25 5.22 12.55
N PHE A 59 25.67 4.61 11.44
CA PHE A 59 25.67 3.15 11.26
C PHE A 59 27.03 2.51 11.59
N GLY A 60 28.05 3.30 11.89
CA GLY A 60 29.41 2.82 12.17
C GLY A 60 30.15 2.35 10.92
N SER A 61 31.44 2.08 11.09
CA SER A 61 32.30 1.49 10.05
C SER A 61 32.05 0.00 9.83
N ASP A 62 31.31 -0.64 10.73
CA ASP A 62 30.88 -2.04 10.71
C ASP A 62 29.57 -2.27 9.95
N PHE A 63 28.97 -1.21 9.41
CA PHE A 63 27.81 -1.32 8.55
C PHE A 63 28.15 -2.01 7.22
N VAL A 64 27.69 -3.24 7.07
CA VAL A 64 27.77 -4.01 5.83
C VAL A 64 26.38 -4.15 5.24
N THR A 65 26.19 -3.70 4.00
CA THR A 65 24.95 -3.94 3.23
C THR A 65 25.19 -5.10 2.28
N TYR A 66 24.34 -6.12 2.37
CA TYR A 66 24.29 -7.21 1.39
C TYR A 66 23.36 -6.78 0.26
N ASN A 67 23.93 -6.22 -0.80
CA ASN A 67 23.20 -6.15 -2.07
C ASN A 67 23.24 -7.56 -2.65
N ILE A 68 22.08 -8.17 -2.85
CA ILE A 68 21.98 -9.37 -3.68
C ILE A 68 22.37 -8.89 -5.08
N GLU A 69 23.37 -9.50 -5.70
CA GLU A 69 23.95 -9.02 -6.98
C GLU A 69 22.91 -8.89 -8.10
N ASP A 70 21.75 -9.54 -7.93
CA ASP A 70 20.64 -9.55 -8.88
C ASP A 70 19.68 -8.35 -8.76
N ASP A 71 19.78 -7.54 -7.71
CA ASP A 71 18.89 -6.38 -7.53
C ASP A 71 19.32 -5.21 -8.45
N PRO A 72 18.38 -4.63 -9.22
CA PRO A 72 18.72 -3.57 -10.15
C PRO A 72 19.12 -2.29 -9.42
N VAL A 73 20.37 -1.86 -9.62
CA VAL A 73 20.92 -0.64 -9.01
C VAL A 73 20.47 0.62 -9.74
N THR A 74 20.17 0.51 -11.04
CA THR A 74 19.73 1.64 -11.85
C THR A 74 18.30 1.46 -12.36
N PHE A 75 17.63 2.58 -12.63
CA PHE A 75 16.30 2.55 -13.25
C PHE A 75 16.32 1.80 -14.59
N LYS A 76 17.40 1.93 -15.37
CA LYS A 76 17.52 1.23 -16.66
C LYS A 76 17.56 -0.28 -16.46
N ASP A 77 18.32 -0.76 -15.47
CA ASP A 77 18.41 -2.18 -15.14
C ASP A 77 17.08 -2.70 -14.60
N ALA A 78 16.42 -1.93 -13.73
CA ALA A 78 15.10 -2.27 -13.20
C ALA A 78 14.06 -2.38 -14.32
N MET A 79 14.13 -1.50 -15.33
CA MET A 79 13.24 -1.53 -16.48
C MET A 79 13.60 -2.59 -17.53
N ALA A 80 14.81 -3.16 -17.46
CA ALA A 80 15.23 -4.31 -18.25
C ALA A 80 14.89 -5.65 -17.58
N SER A 81 14.57 -5.64 -16.28
CA SER A 81 14.14 -6.82 -15.53
C SER A 81 12.80 -7.38 -16.05
N LEU A 82 12.58 -8.68 -15.83
CA LEU A 82 11.34 -9.38 -16.14
C LEU A 82 10.13 -8.72 -15.46
N GLU A 83 10.34 -8.18 -14.27
CA GLU A 83 9.28 -7.57 -13.46
C GLU A 83 8.94 -6.13 -13.87
N ALA A 84 9.68 -5.53 -14.82
CA ALA A 84 9.51 -4.13 -15.21
C ALA A 84 8.05 -3.76 -15.53
N LYS A 85 7.28 -4.69 -16.10
CA LYS A 85 5.85 -4.49 -16.37
C LYS A 85 5.05 -4.32 -15.08
N GLN A 86 5.26 -5.19 -14.08
CA GLN A 86 4.57 -5.14 -12.80
C GLN A 86 4.91 -3.85 -12.05
N TRP A 87 6.19 -3.46 -12.06
CA TRP A 87 6.63 -2.22 -11.42
C TRP A 87 5.97 -0.99 -12.05
N LYS A 88 5.84 -0.94 -13.38
CA LYS A 88 5.13 0.14 -14.07
C LYS A 88 3.65 0.18 -13.71
N GLU A 89 2.99 -0.97 -13.66
CA GLU A 89 1.58 -1.08 -13.28
C GLU A 89 1.37 -0.64 -11.83
N ALA A 90 2.25 -1.06 -10.91
CA ALA A 90 2.20 -0.66 -9.51
C ALA A 90 2.40 0.86 -9.33
N VAL A 91 3.41 1.45 -9.99
CA VAL A 91 3.65 2.90 -9.95
C VAL A 91 2.46 3.67 -10.51
N LYS A 92 1.86 3.17 -11.59
CA LYS A 92 0.65 3.78 -12.15
C LYS A 92 -0.52 3.71 -11.18
N SER A 93 -0.79 2.54 -10.61
CA SER A 93 -1.86 2.36 -9.62
C SER A 93 -1.69 3.27 -8.40
N GLU A 94 -0.46 3.47 -7.94
CA GLU A 94 -0.18 4.37 -6.82
C GLU A 94 -0.38 5.84 -7.23
N MET A 95 0.06 6.23 -8.43
CA MET A 95 -0.21 7.58 -8.95
C MET A 95 -1.71 7.85 -9.04
N ASP A 96 -2.47 6.89 -9.58
CA ASP A 96 -3.92 6.99 -9.71
C ASP A 96 -4.59 7.09 -8.32
N SER A 97 -4.10 6.34 -7.31
CA SER A 97 -4.63 6.39 -5.94
C SER A 97 -4.35 7.71 -5.23
N ILE A 98 -3.16 8.28 -5.45
CA ILE A 98 -2.77 9.59 -4.91
C ILE A 98 -3.67 10.70 -5.47
N VAL A 99 -3.94 10.65 -6.78
CA VAL A 99 -4.83 11.61 -7.45
C VAL A 99 -6.28 11.41 -7.01
N SER A 100 -6.77 10.17 -6.94
CA SER A 100 -8.16 9.89 -6.54
C SER A 100 -8.46 10.28 -5.11
N ASN A 101 -7.50 10.11 -4.21
CA ASN A 101 -7.66 10.42 -2.79
C ASN A 101 -7.42 11.91 -2.49
N GLY A 102 -6.96 12.70 -3.47
CA GLY A 102 -6.67 14.12 -3.29
C GLY A 102 -5.54 14.40 -2.29
N THR A 103 -4.69 13.41 -2.00
CA THR A 103 -3.65 13.51 -0.97
C THR A 103 -2.51 14.45 -1.39
N TRP A 104 -2.25 14.58 -2.69
CA TRP A 104 -1.19 15.43 -3.25
C TRP A 104 -1.71 16.30 -4.39
N VAL A 105 -1.20 17.54 -4.49
CA VAL A 105 -1.48 18.48 -5.58
C VAL A 105 -0.25 18.59 -6.46
N LEU A 106 -0.43 18.45 -7.78
CA LEU A 106 0.64 18.70 -8.74
C LEU A 106 0.92 20.19 -8.81
N VAL A 107 2.18 20.56 -8.60
CA VAL A 107 2.66 21.94 -8.65
C VAL A 107 3.62 22.08 -9.82
N ASP A 108 3.42 23.12 -10.63
CA ASP A 108 4.33 23.42 -11.73
C ASP A 108 5.74 23.71 -11.23
N LEU A 109 6.72 23.14 -11.91
CA LEU A 109 8.12 23.46 -11.68
C LEU A 109 8.39 24.88 -12.14
N LEU A 110 8.57 25.80 -11.18
CA LEU A 110 8.94 27.19 -11.46
C LEU A 110 10.31 27.23 -12.15
N ARG A 111 10.35 27.60 -13.43
CA ARG A 111 11.59 28.02 -14.09
C ARG A 111 11.92 29.43 -13.63
N VAL A 112 12.70 29.54 -12.56
CA VAL A 112 13.35 30.81 -12.20
C VAL A 112 14.43 31.11 -13.22
N TYR A 113 14.11 31.97 -14.21
CA TYR A 113 15.13 32.65 -15.00
C TYR A 113 15.79 33.69 -14.10
N TYR A 114 16.96 33.35 -13.57
CA TYR A 114 17.79 34.35 -12.90
C TYR A 114 18.42 35.25 -13.96
N TYR A 115 17.86 36.43 -14.16
CA TYR A 115 18.59 37.55 -14.74
C TYR A 115 19.47 38.15 -13.64
N TRP A 116 20.77 37.90 -13.72
CA TRP A 116 21.77 38.63 -12.95
C TRP A 116 21.88 40.04 -13.55
N VAL A 117 21.72 41.07 -12.74
CA VAL A 117 22.15 42.45 -13.03
C VAL A 117 23.43 42.70 -12.24
#